data_AF-A0A1Z5JDY0-F1
#
_entry.id   AF-A0A1Z5JDY0-F1
#
_cell.length_a   1.000
_cell.length_b   1.000
_cell.length_c   1.000
_cell.angle_alpha   90.00
_cell.angle_beta   90.00
_cell.angle_gamma   90.00
#
_symmetry.space_group_name_H-M   'P 1'
#
loop_
_entity.id
_entity.type
_entity.pdbx_description
1 polymer ?
#
loop_
_entity_poly.entity_id
_entity_poly.type
_entity_poly.pdbx_seq_one_letter_code
_entity_poly.pdbx_strand_id
1 'polypeptide(L)'
;MTSTAIARQLIRKAITQLSQGSTITFRSQVPCSVVFQPEWRDDGILSYFEDINIRLDVCETELQTSLGRIAPHISVNVEPFTPLSTIPPTNTSLPQITVQLPEKINLNCSLFAQGSSISIPGKIEGDVVLHTDGAIRAKKLRGHDIDLKAHHITVEDLVEAARFRVESTGRFRAKQVHCSQADIQVYDSDLPSQHTVDDPDDEESLVDISALFISTGNDAGSGASIRVHPRRTLFHRAVRIKSNHGPVLIEANGQPRPTEQNEFTQTQFPLVELGGVNGQCEVSIQKSSSYSDSNWVSCQVHIDSLSAGSVSLVTADCGHVAITVDRKVVADLRLLSFSQAKETLLETGSLLAEEDDDEMIGKILKQLCDNQGKVQSEYSTATKIQLLSPAFSKKIDNTFAANTLEYVTAVVENKSAEPDSRFDRQSGKVRIDGAGSQALSRFSPTESNEHVDRKPLFAVVGVNNIVLETVSWFGAIARRYGLEESERELGRTASRRGRLLVPPPITRS
;
A
#
# COMPACT_ATOMS: atom_id res chain seq x y z
N MET A 1 52.06 22.41 -3.77
CA MET A 1 50.60 22.31 -3.56
C MET A 1 50.35 21.23 -2.52
N THR A 2 50.37 21.61 -1.24
CA THR A 2 50.19 20.70 -0.11
C THR A 2 48.71 20.67 0.27
N SER A 3 48.05 19.57 -0.03
CA SER A 3 46.72 19.26 0.50
C SER A 3 46.84 19.06 2.01
N THR A 4 46.46 20.07 2.79
CA THR A 4 46.20 19.89 4.23
C THR A 4 44.89 19.12 4.37
N ALA A 5 45.00 17.79 4.40
CA ALA A 5 43.93 16.95 4.90
C ALA A 5 43.74 17.30 6.38
N ILE A 6 42.75 18.15 6.67
CA ILE A 6 42.32 18.41 8.05
C ILE A 6 41.85 17.06 8.60
N ALA A 7 42.56 16.52 9.57
CA ALA A 7 42.17 15.29 10.25
C ALA A 7 40.84 15.56 10.96
N ARG A 8 39.74 15.01 10.43
CA ARG A 8 38.42 15.10 11.05
C ARG A 8 38.43 14.29 12.35
N GLN A 9 38.34 14.96 13.48
CA GLN A 9 38.25 14.29 14.77
C GLN A 9 36.82 13.81 15.00
N LEU A 10 36.65 12.49 15.18
CA LEU A 10 35.38 11.89 15.57
C LEU A 10 35.18 12.09 17.08
N ILE A 11 34.16 12.84 17.47
CA ILE A 11 33.72 12.97 18.86
C ILE A 11 32.77 11.82 19.18
N ARG A 12 32.95 11.20 20.35
CA ARG A 12 32.04 10.19 20.92
C ARG A 12 31.62 10.64 22.32
N LYS A 13 30.32 10.65 22.59
CA LYS A 13 29.73 10.97 23.89
C LYS A 13 28.86 9.80 24.32
N ALA A 14 29.20 9.19 25.45
CA ALA A 14 28.38 8.15 26.06
C ALA A 14 27.05 8.74 26.57
N ILE A 15 25.99 7.95 26.48
CA ILE A 15 24.64 8.23 26.96
C ILE A 15 24.33 7.20 28.04
N THR A 16 24.83 7.47 29.25
CA THR A 16 24.97 6.47 30.31
C THR A 16 23.65 5.94 30.88
N GLN A 17 22.54 6.64 30.65
CA GLN A 17 21.21 6.23 31.12
C GLN A 17 20.36 5.55 30.05
N LEU A 18 20.88 5.34 28.84
CA LEU A 18 20.08 4.76 27.76
C LEU A 18 19.96 3.25 27.94
N SER A 19 18.74 2.79 28.21
CA SER A 19 18.44 1.37 28.46
C SER A 19 17.21 0.92 27.67
N GLN A 20 16.92 -0.39 27.70
CA GLN A 20 15.73 -0.90 27.04
C GLN A 20 14.45 -0.31 27.65
N GLY A 21 13.55 0.20 26.80
CA GLY A 21 12.32 0.87 27.19
C GLY A 21 12.49 2.37 27.51
N SER A 22 13.70 2.90 27.44
CA SER A 22 13.95 4.35 27.49
C SER A 22 13.29 5.07 26.32
N THR A 23 13.15 6.38 26.46
CA THR A 23 12.72 7.26 25.37
C THR A 23 13.87 8.18 24.97
N ILE A 24 14.18 8.25 23.68
CA ILE A 24 15.11 9.24 23.14
C ILE A 24 14.36 10.24 22.27
N THR A 25 14.57 11.52 22.55
CA THR A 25 14.11 12.64 21.73
C THR A 25 15.32 13.27 21.03
N PHE A 26 15.30 13.35 19.71
CA PHE A 26 16.35 13.98 18.91
C PHE A 26 15.74 15.13 18.11
N ARG A 27 16.27 16.34 18.27
CA ARG A 27 15.77 17.54 17.57
C ARG A 27 16.91 18.28 16.91
N SER A 28 16.73 18.68 15.66
CA SER A 28 17.67 19.55 14.97
C SER A 28 16.98 20.69 14.25
N GLN A 29 17.50 21.91 14.42
CA GLN A 29 17.16 23.08 13.61
C GLN A 29 18.17 23.34 12.49
N VAL A 30 19.25 22.55 12.43
CA VAL A 30 20.32 22.66 11.43
C VAL A 30 20.20 21.49 10.43
N PRO A 31 20.42 21.72 9.13
CA PRO A 31 20.46 20.63 8.15
C PRO A 31 21.44 19.54 8.59
N CYS A 32 20.97 18.30 8.75
CA CYS A 32 21.81 17.18 9.16
C CYS A 32 21.26 15.83 8.69
N SER A 33 22.14 14.83 8.60
CA SER A 33 21.78 13.44 8.41
C SER A 33 21.99 12.68 9.72
N VAL A 34 20.93 12.07 10.24
CA VAL A 34 20.98 11.31 11.50
C VAL A 34 20.85 9.82 11.21
N VAL A 35 21.82 9.04 11.70
CA VAL A 35 21.82 7.58 11.60
C VAL A 35 21.65 6.99 12.98
N PHE A 36 20.51 6.35 13.22
CA PHE A 36 20.25 5.59 14.44
C PHE A 36 20.68 4.13 14.22
N GLN A 37 21.70 3.69 14.95
CA GLN A 37 22.26 2.34 14.91
C GLN A 37 21.75 1.54 16.12
N PRO A 38 20.63 0.81 15.99
CA PRO A 38 20.12 0.01 17.08
C PRO A 38 20.98 -1.26 17.29
N GLU A 39 21.34 -1.53 18.54
CA GLU A 39 22.14 -2.67 18.97
C GLU A 39 21.44 -3.43 20.13
N TRP A 40 21.70 -4.74 20.24
CA TRP A 40 20.91 -5.63 21.12
C TRP A 40 21.16 -5.37 22.62
N ARG A 41 22.33 -4.83 22.99
CA ARG A 41 22.76 -4.55 24.37
C ARG A 41 23.88 -3.52 24.45
N ASP A 42 23.56 -2.26 24.20
CA ASP A 42 24.55 -1.18 24.34
C ASP A 42 24.14 -0.13 25.36
N ASP A 43 25.15 0.36 26.06
CA ASP A 43 25.17 1.69 26.67
C ASP A 43 25.16 2.68 25.50
N GLY A 44 24.16 3.55 25.39
CA GLY A 44 24.01 4.42 24.21
C GLY A 44 25.25 5.26 23.91
N ILE A 45 25.59 5.45 22.62
CA ILE A 45 26.74 6.26 22.19
C ILE A 45 26.30 7.24 21.12
N LEU A 46 26.56 8.54 21.33
CA LEU A 46 26.42 9.58 20.32
C LEU A 46 27.77 9.84 19.66
N SER A 47 27.84 9.86 18.33
CA SER A 47 29.08 10.13 17.59
C SER A 47 28.86 11.09 16.41
N TYR A 48 29.79 12.03 16.24
CA TYR A 48 29.76 13.07 15.20
C TYR A 48 31.17 13.65 14.98
N PHE A 49 31.41 14.32 13.86
CA PHE A 49 32.72 14.93 13.58
C PHE A 49 32.81 16.38 14.10
N GLU A 50 33.96 16.76 14.66
CA GLU A 50 34.21 18.07 15.26
C GLU A 50 34.29 19.22 14.24
N ASP A 51 34.55 18.91 12.96
CA ASP A 51 34.59 19.91 11.88
C ASP A 51 33.19 20.37 11.42
N ILE A 52 32.15 19.91 12.09
CA ILE A 52 30.78 20.31 11.85
C ILE A 52 30.45 21.56 12.68
N ASN A 53 29.90 22.60 12.03
CA ASN A 53 29.40 23.82 12.69
C ASN A 53 28.12 23.59 13.54
N ILE A 54 28.06 22.51 14.30
CA ILE A 54 26.95 22.16 15.20
C ILE A 54 27.44 22.01 16.64
N ARG A 55 26.55 22.33 17.57
CA ARG A 55 26.65 22.05 18.99
C ARG A 55 25.58 21.03 19.35
N LEU A 56 25.97 20.00 20.07
CA LEU A 56 25.06 18.98 20.60
C LEU A 56 24.84 19.20 22.08
N ASP A 57 23.61 19.55 22.45
CA ASP A 57 23.15 19.60 23.83
C ASP A 57 22.44 18.29 24.17
N VAL A 58 22.86 17.63 25.25
CA VAL A 58 22.31 16.33 25.67
C VAL A 58 21.85 16.47 27.11
N CYS A 59 20.55 16.27 27.31
CA CYS A 59 19.89 16.35 28.61
C CYS A 59 19.31 14.97 28.95
N GLU A 60 19.62 14.46 30.14
CA GLU A 60 19.11 13.19 30.66
C GLU A 60 18.12 13.51 31.79
N THR A 61 16.89 13.04 31.68
CA THR A 61 15.83 13.21 32.68
C THR A 61 15.10 11.88 32.90
N GLU A 62 14.37 11.79 34.00
CA GLU A 62 13.49 10.65 34.27
C GLU A 62 12.04 11.06 34.02
N LEU A 63 11.31 10.29 33.21
CA LEU A 63 9.90 10.51 32.96
C LEU A 63 9.07 9.33 33.43
N GLN A 64 7.91 9.64 34.00
CA GLN A 64 6.90 8.64 34.29
C GLN A 64 6.19 8.25 32.98
N THR A 65 6.36 7.00 32.57
CA THR A 65 5.69 6.41 31.40
C THR A 65 4.18 6.30 31.61
N SER A 66 3.43 6.08 30.54
CA SER A 66 1.98 5.81 30.57
C SER A 66 1.61 4.59 31.43
N LEU A 67 2.55 3.70 31.72
CA LEU A 67 2.42 2.54 32.60
C LEU A 67 2.78 2.85 34.07
N GLY A 68 2.99 4.13 34.41
CA GLY A 68 3.35 4.57 35.76
C GLY A 68 4.79 4.25 36.18
N ARG A 69 5.62 3.67 35.30
CA ARG A 69 7.03 3.36 35.56
C ARG A 69 7.91 4.56 35.24
N ILE A 70 8.87 4.86 36.10
CA ILE A 70 9.92 5.83 35.81
C ILE A 70 10.89 5.19 34.81
N ALA A 71 11.11 5.85 33.68
CA ALA A 71 12.05 5.41 32.65
C ALA A 71 12.96 6.58 32.24
N PRO A 72 14.21 6.30 31.83
CA PRO A 72 15.10 7.34 31.33
C PRO A 72 14.56 7.98 30.05
N HIS A 73 14.62 9.30 30.01
CA HIS A 73 14.32 10.14 28.87
C HIS A 73 15.56 10.95 28.49
N ILE A 74 16.04 10.79 27.26
CA ILE A 74 17.24 11.49 26.78
C ILE A 74 16.82 12.43 25.67
N SER A 75 17.11 13.72 25.82
CA SER A 75 16.90 14.74 24.80
C SER A 75 18.23 15.17 24.20
N VAL A 76 18.36 15.05 22.88
CA VAL A 76 19.50 15.55 22.10
C VAL A 76 19.01 16.69 21.23
N ASN A 77 19.53 17.90 21.46
CA ASN A 77 19.26 19.07 20.64
C ASN A 77 20.51 19.42 19.82
N VAL A 78 20.33 19.61 18.52
CA VAL A 78 21.38 20.05 17.59
C VAL A 78 21.16 21.53 17.26
N GLU A 79 22.10 22.35 17.68
CA GLU A 79 22.10 23.80 17.47
C GLU A 79 23.28 24.21 16.58
N PRO A 80 23.20 25.33 15.84
CA PRO A 80 24.35 25.82 15.09
C PRO A 80 25.39 26.41 16.05
N PHE A 81 26.68 26.21 15.77
CA PHE A 81 27.77 26.76 16.61
C PHE A 81 27.84 28.30 16.53
N THR A 82 27.38 28.88 15.42
CA THR A 82 27.27 30.32 15.18
C THR A 82 25.86 30.65 14.69
N PRO A 83 25.24 31.77 15.14
CA PRO A 83 23.91 32.16 14.68
C PRO A 83 23.88 32.31 13.15
N LEU A 84 22.81 31.78 12.55
CA LEU A 84 22.58 31.46 11.11
C LEU A 84 22.67 32.61 10.09
N SER A 85 23.33 33.74 10.38
CA SER A 85 23.21 34.93 9.53
C SER A 85 23.97 34.90 8.19
N THR A 86 24.93 33.99 7.94
CA THR A 86 25.83 34.16 6.77
C THR A 86 26.51 32.89 6.25
N ILE A 87 25.91 31.70 6.34
CA ILE A 87 26.48 30.51 5.68
C ILE A 87 25.79 30.30 4.32
N PRO A 88 26.42 30.64 3.18
CA PRO A 88 25.87 30.28 1.89
C PRO A 88 25.84 28.75 1.75
N PRO A 89 24.83 28.18 1.07
CA PRO A 89 24.79 26.75 0.78
C PRO A 89 25.98 26.41 -0.12
N THR A 90 27.07 25.94 0.47
CA THR A 90 28.15 25.32 -0.27
C THR A 90 27.80 23.86 -0.50
N ASN A 91 28.25 23.28 -1.62
CA ASN A 91 28.09 21.87 -2.03
C ASN A 91 28.75 20.85 -1.06
N THR A 92 28.77 21.12 0.23
CA THR A 92 29.34 20.24 1.25
C THR A 92 28.29 19.25 1.73
N SER A 93 28.67 17.99 1.85
CA SER A 93 27.86 16.92 2.41
C SER A 93 27.29 17.34 3.76
N LEU A 94 25.98 17.15 3.96
CA LEU A 94 25.32 17.43 5.23
C LEU A 94 26.05 16.75 6.39
N PRO A 95 26.10 17.40 7.58
CA PRO A 95 26.73 16.79 8.73
C PRO A 95 26.02 15.50 9.13
N GLN A 96 26.81 14.44 9.30
CA GLN A 96 26.31 13.14 9.70
C GLN A 96 26.49 12.94 11.21
N ILE A 97 25.40 12.64 11.89
CA ILE A 97 25.34 12.35 13.33
C ILE A 97 24.90 10.90 13.46
N THR A 98 25.69 10.09 14.15
CA THR A 98 25.38 8.68 14.39
C THR A 98 25.06 8.46 15.86
N VAL A 99 23.90 7.88 16.14
CA VAL A 99 23.44 7.56 17.49
C VAL A 99 23.31 6.05 17.60
N GLN A 100 24.10 5.41 18.46
CA GLN A 100 23.93 4.02 18.86
C GLN A 100 22.93 3.95 20.02
N LEU A 101 21.94 3.07 19.90
CA LEU A 101 20.83 2.92 20.85
C LEU A 101 20.47 1.45 21.06
N PRO A 102 19.84 1.08 22.19
CA PRO A 102 19.19 -0.22 22.32
C PRO A 102 18.12 -0.45 21.26
N GLU A 103 17.96 -1.68 20.78
CA GLU A 103 16.86 -2.04 19.86
C GLU A 103 15.48 -1.73 20.45
N LYS A 104 15.29 -1.99 21.76
CA LYS A 104 14.01 -1.77 22.44
C LYS A 104 13.94 -0.38 23.03
N ILE A 105 13.44 0.60 22.29
CA ILE A 105 13.47 2.01 22.68
C ILE A 105 12.32 2.75 22.02
N ASN A 106 11.77 3.75 22.72
CA ASN A 106 10.87 4.72 22.11
C ASN A 106 11.72 5.83 21.46
N LEU A 107 11.47 6.14 20.19
CA LEU A 107 12.26 7.09 19.43
C LEU A 107 11.37 8.23 18.94
N ASN A 108 11.67 9.46 19.34
CA ASN A 108 11.10 10.67 18.79
C ASN A 108 12.21 11.49 18.10
N CYS A 109 12.19 11.59 16.78
CA CYS A 109 13.16 12.38 16.02
C CYS A 109 12.43 13.45 15.19
N SER A 110 12.85 14.70 15.29
CA SER A 110 12.32 15.81 14.50
C SER A 110 13.46 16.67 13.94
N LEU A 111 13.65 16.63 12.61
CA LEU A 111 14.66 17.41 11.90
C LEU A 111 13.97 18.47 11.04
N PHE A 112 13.93 19.71 11.52
CA PHE A 112 13.13 20.80 10.93
C PHE A 112 13.79 21.51 9.76
N ALA A 113 15.06 21.20 9.48
CA ALA A 113 15.81 21.84 8.42
C ALA A 113 15.67 21.08 7.10
N GLN A 114 15.44 21.82 6.01
CA GLN A 114 15.33 21.25 4.66
C GLN A 114 16.55 20.41 4.28
N GLY A 115 16.30 19.30 3.58
CA GLY A 115 17.32 18.36 3.14
C GLY A 115 17.83 17.41 4.23
N SER A 116 17.36 17.54 5.48
CA SER A 116 17.74 16.61 6.55
C SER A 116 17.25 15.19 6.26
N SER A 117 17.94 14.18 6.77
CA SER A 117 17.57 12.78 6.55
C SER A 117 17.72 11.95 7.82
N ILE A 118 16.88 10.95 7.95
CA ILE A 118 16.88 9.98 9.05
C ILE A 118 17.13 8.60 8.46
N SER A 119 18.13 7.88 8.99
CA SER A 119 18.43 6.51 8.61
C SER A 119 18.44 5.57 9.81
N ILE A 120 17.75 4.43 9.69
CA ILE A 120 17.69 3.36 10.69
C ILE A 120 18.03 2.04 9.96
N PRO A 121 19.32 1.71 9.77
CA PRO A 121 19.73 0.49 9.06
C PRO A 121 19.43 -0.82 9.82
N GLY A 122 19.01 -0.73 11.08
CA GLY A 122 18.68 -1.87 11.94
C GLY A 122 17.20 -1.95 12.30
N LYS A 123 16.92 -2.50 13.47
CA LYS A 123 15.56 -2.73 13.98
C LYS A 123 15.33 -1.89 15.23
N ILE A 124 14.22 -1.18 15.28
CA ILE A 124 13.72 -0.52 16.49
C ILE A 124 12.41 -1.18 16.93
N GLU A 125 12.30 -1.46 18.23
CA GLU A 125 11.13 -1.98 18.92
C GLU A 125 10.67 -0.99 20.02
N GLY A 126 9.64 -0.21 19.74
CA GLY A 126 9.04 0.78 20.64
C GLY A 126 8.18 1.76 19.86
N ASP A 127 7.62 2.75 20.53
CA ASP A 127 6.86 3.79 19.84
C ASP A 127 7.81 4.71 19.08
N VAL A 128 7.52 4.97 17.81
CA VAL A 128 8.41 5.67 16.88
C VAL A 128 7.70 6.85 16.26
N VAL A 129 8.27 8.04 16.41
CA VAL A 129 7.83 9.28 15.76
C VAL A 129 9.02 9.88 15.03
N LEU A 130 8.99 9.90 13.70
CA LEU A 130 10.09 10.39 12.87
C LEU A 130 9.59 11.46 11.91
N HIS A 131 10.03 12.70 12.10
CA HIS A 131 9.64 13.84 11.28
C HIS A 131 10.88 14.50 10.65
N THR A 132 10.86 14.71 9.34
CA THR A 132 11.90 15.47 8.64
C THR A 132 11.35 16.07 7.35
N ASP A 133 11.96 17.13 6.82
CA ASP A 133 11.59 17.66 5.50
C ASP A 133 12.27 16.91 4.33
N GLY A 134 13.25 16.04 4.61
CA GLY A 134 13.91 15.22 3.58
C GLY A 134 13.47 13.76 3.62
N ALA A 135 14.41 12.82 3.75
CA ALA A 135 14.15 11.40 3.58
C ALA A 135 14.23 10.61 4.90
N ILE A 136 13.31 9.65 5.09
CA ILE A 136 13.37 8.61 6.11
C ILE A 136 13.67 7.28 5.42
N ARG A 137 14.73 6.60 5.83
CA ARG A 137 15.07 5.24 5.41
C ARG A 137 15.22 4.35 6.63
N ALA A 138 14.28 3.44 6.83
CA ALA A 138 14.31 2.48 7.93
C ALA A 138 14.31 1.04 7.42
N LYS A 139 14.99 0.13 8.12
CA LYS A 139 14.96 -1.29 7.77
C LYS A 139 13.79 -2.01 8.43
N LYS A 140 13.66 -1.89 9.77
CA LYS A 140 12.58 -2.49 10.55
C LYS A 140 12.10 -1.58 11.67
N LEU A 141 10.79 -1.38 11.74
CA LEU A 141 10.14 -0.66 12.82
C LEU A 141 9.05 -1.54 13.42
N ARG A 142 9.06 -1.69 14.74
CA ARG A 142 8.01 -2.39 15.50
C ARG A 142 7.59 -1.54 16.68
N GLY A 143 6.30 -1.42 16.95
CA GLY A 143 5.82 -0.57 18.04
C GLY A 143 4.34 -0.74 18.31
N HIS A 144 3.81 0.02 19.26
CA HIS A 144 2.36 0.19 19.35
C HIS A 144 1.94 1.29 18.37
N ASP A 145 2.64 2.42 18.44
CA ASP A 145 2.41 3.59 17.59
C ASP A 145 3.64 3.92 16.74
N ILE A 146 3.46 3.98 15.43
CA ILE A 146 4.48 4.42 14.47
C ILE A 146 3.93 5.58 13.65
N ASP A 147 4.60 6.72 13.70
CA ASP A 147 4.24 7.97 13.02
C ASP A 147 5.43 8.49 12.20
N LEU A 148 5.28 8.56 10.87
CA LEU A 148 6.34 8.92 9.94
C LEU A 148 5.92 10.12 9.09
N LYS A 149 6.72 11.19 9.11
CA LYS A 149 6.51 12.38 8.28
C LYS A 149 7.79 12.75 7.52
N ALA A 150 7.74 12.70 6.20
CA ALA A 150 8.89 13.05 5.36
C ALA A 150 8.52 13.49 3.95
N HIS A 151 9.50 13.92 3.15
CA HIS A 151 9.32 14.01 1.70
C HIS A 151 9.39 12.62 1.05
N HIS A 152 10.33 11.78 1.48
CA HIS A 152 10.44 10.41 0.99
C HIS A 152 10.58 9.43 2.15
N ILE A 153 9.74 8.39 2.19
CA ILE A 153 9.75 7.39 3.25
C ILE A 153 9.95 6.01 2.63
N THR A 154 10.97 5.29 3.10
CA THR A 154 11.22 3.90 2.73
C THR A 154 11.41 3.03 3.96
N VAL A 155 10.60 1.96 4.04
CA VAL A 155 10.80 0.87 4.98
C VAL A 155 11.16 -0.42 4.24
N GLU A 156 12.42 -0.82 4.34
CA GLU A 156 12.99 -1.86 3.47
C GLU A 156 12.46 -3.27 3.73
N ASP A 157 12.12 -3.61 4.99
CA ASP A 157 11.73 -4.96 5.36
C ASP A 157 10.35 -5.02 6.02
N LEU A 158 10.18 -4.46 7.22
CA LEU A 158 8.95 -4.64 8.00
C LEU A 158 8.58 -3.40 8.84
N VAL A 159 7.31 -3.00 8.74
CA VAL A 159 6.59 -2.19 9.73
C VAL A 159 5.62 -3.09 10.48
N GLU A 160 5.66 -3.10 11.81
CA GLU A 160 4.72 -3.82 12.66
C GLU A 160 4.19 -2.88 13.75
N ALA A 161 2.93 -2.47 13.67
CA ALA A 161 2.35 -1.50 14.61
C ALA A 161 0.91 -1.84 14.97
N ALA A 162 0.40 -1.39 16.13
CA ALA A 162 -1.04 -1.35 16.32
C ALA A 162 -1.64 -0.24 15.43
N ARG A 163 -1.07 0.97 15.52
CA ARG A 163 -1.44 2.13 14.70
C ARG A 163 -0.23 2.63 13.91
N PHE A 164 -0.40 2.74 12.61
CA PHE A 164 0.61 3.22 11.67
C PHE A 164 0.12 4.46 10.93
N ARG A 165 0.86 5.57 11.03
CA ARG A 165 0.55 6.83 10.36
C ARG A 165 1.71 7.28 9.49
N VAL A 166 1.39 7.69 8.27
CA VAL A 166 2.36 8.18 7.29
C VAL A 166 1.84 9.46 6.67
N GLU A 167 2.66 10.50 6.69
CA GLU A 167 2.46 11.74 5.95
C GLU A 167 3.69 11.97 5.06
N SER A 168 3.56 11.72 3.75
CA SER A 168 4.65 11.92 2.80
C SER A 168 4.34 13.06 1.85
N THR A 169 5.30 13.94 1.53
CA THR A 169 5.14 14.94 0.45
C THR A 169 5.73 14.48 -0.89
N GLY A 170 6.12 13.22 -1.01
CA GLY A 170 6.70 12.68 -2.24
C GLY A 170 6.31 11.23 -2.43
N ARG A 171 6.95 10.31 -1.70
CA ARG A 171 6.74 8.87 -1.85
C ARG A 171 6.70 8.13 -0.52
N PHE A 172 5.92 7.06 -0.47
CA PHE A 172 5.94 6.07 0.59
C PHE A 172 6.14 4.68 0.01
N ARG A 173 7.16 3.99 0.52
CA ARG A 173 7.49 2.62 0.15
C ARG A 173 7.65 1.74 1.37
N ALA A 174 7.03 0.58 1.36
CA ALA A 174 7.26 -0.45 2.37
C ALA A 174 7.17 -1.86 1.78
N LYS A 175 8.11 -2.73 2.13
CA LYS A 175 8.05 -4.12 1.70
C LYS A 175 6.94 -4.91 2.39
N GLN A 176 6.80 -4.72 3.70
CA GLN A 176 5.78 -5.40 4.50
C GLN A 176 5.25 -4.47 5.58
N VAL A 177 3.92 -4.35 5.67
CA VAL A 177 3.22 -3.55 6.68
C VAL A 177 2.22 -4.44 7.39
N HIS A 178 2.43 -4.64 8.69
CA HIS A 178 1.56 -5.38 9.59
C HIS A 178 0.96 -4.40 10.59
N CYS A 179 -0.33 -4.14 10.52
CA CYS A 179 -0.95 -3.27 11.51
C CYS A 179 -2.42 -3.58 11.76
N SER A 180 -2.99 -3.00 12.82
CA SER A 180 -4.45 -3.05 13.02
C SER A 180 -5.11 -1.87 12.31
N GLN A 181 -4.47 -0.69 12.38
CA GLN A 181 -4.91 0.53 11.73
C GLN A 181 -3.75 1.19 10.97
N ALA A 182 -3.98 1.55 9.71
CA ALA A 182 -3.06 2.36 8.90
C ALA A 182 -3.77 3.60 8.34
N ASP A 183 -3.15 4.77 8.45
CA ASP A 183 -3.53 5.98 7.72
C ASP A 183 -2.30 6.51 6.97
N ILE A 184 -2.34 6.41 5.64
CA ILE A 184 -1.22 6.74 4.76
C ILE A 184 -1.70 7.87 3.85
N GLN A 185 -1.07 9.03 3.97
CA GLN A 185 -1.37 10.21 3.18
C GLN A 185 -0.12 10.61 2.40
N VAL A 186 -0.25 10.72 1.07
CA VAL A 186 0.84 11.16 0.19
C VAL A 186 0.40 12.39 -0.59
N TYR A 187 1.11 13.49 -0.38
CA TYR A 187 0.92 14.79 -1.01
C TYR A 187 1.93 15.00 -2.14
N ASP A 188 1.53 15.82 -3.11
CA ASP A 188 2.46 16.32 -4.11
C ASP A 188 3.38 17.39 -3.50
N SER A 189 4.66 17.31 -3.83
CA SER A 189 5.54 18.45 -3.76
C SER A 189 6.31 18.58 -5.08
N ASP A 190 6.45 19.83 -5.53
CA ASP A 190 7.14 20.24 -6.76
C ASP A 190 8.65 19.91 -6.77
N LEU A 191 9.15 19.20 -5.76
CA LEU A 191 10.55 18.86 -5.66
C LEU A 191 10.89 17.72 -6.63
N PRO A 192 11.87 17.90 -7.54
CA PRO A 192 12.31 16.83 -8.42
C PRO A 192 12.84 15.68 -7.57
N SER A 193 12.24 14.50 -7.73
CA SER A 193 12.69 13.28 -7.07
C SER A 193 14.06 12.88 -7.61
N GLN A 194 15.13 13.34 -6.96
CA GLN A 194 16.45 12.74 -7.13
C GLN A 194 16.47 11.45 -6.32
N HIS A 195 15.96 10.36 -6.91
CA HIS A 195 16.04 9.03 -6.30
C HIS A 195 16.83 8.09 -7.19
N THR A 196 17.80 7.40 -6.58
CA THR A 196 18.39 6.20 -7.16
C THR A 196 17.48 5.02 -6.84
N VAL A 197 17.05 4.33 -7.89
CA VAL A 197 16.28 3.08 -7.79
C VAL A 197 17.22 2.00 -7.25
N ASP A 198 17.23 1.81 -5.93
CA ASP A 198 18.08 0.82 -5.25
C ASP A 198 17.47 -0.61 -5.29
N ASP A 199 16.22 -0.78 -5.76
CA ASP A 199 15.52 -2.06 -5.79
C ASP A 199 14.90 -2.33 -7.16
N PRO A 200 15.20 -3.46 -7.81
CA PRO A 200 14.63 -3.80 -9.12
C PRO A 200 13.10 -4.00 -9.12
N ASP A 201 12.48 -4.21 -7.96
CA ASP A 201 11.01 -4.36 -7.86
C ASP A 201 10.28 -3.00 -7.66
N ASP A 202 11.03 -1.89 -7.57
CA ASP A 202 10.47 -0.55 -7.42
C ASP A 202 9.94 -0.02 -8.77
N GLU A 203 8.61 0.10 -8.86
CA GLU A 203 7.91 0.63 -10.05
C GLU A 203 7.52 2.11 -9.86
N GLU A 204 8.25 2.82 -9.00
CA GLU A 204 8.20 4.27 -8.80
C GLU A 204 6.81 4.84 -8.46
N SER A 205 5.93 4.00 -7.91
CA SER A 205 4.58 4.42 -7.51
C SER A 205 4.63 5.34 -6.27
N LEU A 206 3.70 6.29 -6.16
CA LEU A 206 3.65 7.21 -5.00
C LEU A 206 3.48 6.47 -3.68
N VAL A 207 2.64 5.43 -3.68
CA VAL A 207 2.52 4.44 -2.63
C VAL A 207 2.85 3.07 -3.22
N ASP A 208 3.92 2.44 -2.74
CA ASP A 208 4.26 1.05 -3.09
C ASP A 208 4.38 0.21 -1.81
N ILE A 209 3.44 -0.72 -1.64
CA ILE A 209 3.42 -1.68 -0.52
C ILE A 209 3.40 -3.10 -1.07
N SER A 210 4.52 -3.81 -0.93
CA SER A 210 4.65 -5.16 -1.50
C SER A 210 3.85 -6.22 -0.75
N ALA A 211 3.47 -5.98 0.51
CA ALA A 211 2.59 -6.83 1.29
C ALA A 211 1.97 -6.07 2.47
N LEU A 212 0.65 -5.92 2.46
CA LEU A 212 -0.14 -5.29 3.52
C LEU A 212 -0.96 -6.34 4.25
N PHE A 213 -0.87 -6.34 5.57
CA PHE A 213 -1.61 -7.23 6.47
C PHE A 213 -2.30 -6.40 7.54
N ILE A 214 -3.61 -6.29 7.44
CA ILE A 214 -4.44 -5.60 8.41
C ILE A 214 -5.06 -6.61 9.37
N SER A 215 -4.66 -6.55 10.64
CA SER A 215 -5.23 -7.36 11.71
C SER A 215 -6.59 -6.80 12.07
N THR A 216 -7.65 -7.56 11.82
CA THR A 216 -9.00 -7.22 12.24
C THR A 216 -9.15 -7.55 13.72
N GLY A 217 -8.88 -6.57 14.58
CA GLY A 217 -9.25 -6.63 15.99
C GLY A 217 -10.75 -6.34 16.16
N ASN A 218 -11.28 -6.52 17.38
CA ASN A 218 -12.65 -6.12 17.72
C ASN A 218 -12.84 -4.58 17.75
N ASP A 219 -11.77 -3.81 17.51
CA ASP A 219 -11.79 -2.37 17.58
C ASP A 219 -12.43 -1.79 16.30
N ALA A 220 -13.53 -1.05 16.50
CA ALA A 220 -14.16 -0.23 15.46
C ALA A 220 -13.14 0.81 14.97
N GLY A 221 -12.52 0.56 13.82
CA GLY A 221 -11.41 1.34 13.29
C GLY A 221 -10.26 0.51 12.71
N SER A 222 -10.33 -0.82 12.79
CA SER A 222 -9.38 -1.70 12.09
C SER A 222 -9.51 -1.55 10.56
N GLY A 223 -8.43 -1.21 9.88
CA GLY A 223 -8.43 -0.90 8.44
C GLY A 223 -7.20 -0.13 7.97
N ALA A 224 -6.94 -0.18 6.67
CA ALA A 224 -5.99 0.71 6.02
C ALA A 224 -6.73 1.77 5.22
N SER A 225 -6.42 3.05 5.47
CA SER A 225 -6.85 4.19 4.67
C SER A 225 -5.63 4.74 3.95
N ILE A 226 -5.65 4.72 2.61
CA ILE A 226 -4.59 5.26 1.76
C ILE A 226 -5.16 6.39 0.91
N ARG A 227 -4.63 7.59 1.07
CA ARG A 227 -5.07 8.80 0.35
C ARG A 227 -3.91 9.41 -0.40
N VAL A 228 -4.10 9.59 -1.70
CA VAL A 228 -3.10 10.20 -2.59
C VAL A 228 -3.67 11.48 -3.18
N HIS A 229 -3.03 12.61 -2.88
CA HIS A 229 -3.50 13.93 -3.28
C HIS A 229 -3.00 14.34 -4.67
N PRO A 230 -3.79 15.14 -5.41
CA PRO A 230 -3.55 15.45 -6.82
C PRO A 230 -2.10 15.86 -7.12
N ARG A 231 -1.54 15.29 -8.20
CA ARG A 231 -0.21 15.62 -8.71
C ARG A 231 -0.28 16.45 -9.99
N ARG A 232 0.69 17.34 -10.25
CA ARG A 232 0.76 18.05 -11.56
C ARG A 232 1.03 17.10 -12.72
N THR A 233 1.94 16.16 -12.51
CA THR A 233 2.33 15.13 -13.47
C THR A 233 2.60 13.84 -12.73
N LEU A 234 2.22 12.72 -13.33
CA LEU A 234 2.46 11.41 -12.77
C LEU A 234 3.09 10.54 -13.86
N PHE A 235 4.33 10.10 -13.63
CA PHE A 235 5.04 9.24 -14.57
C PHE A 235 4.51 7.81 -14.49
N HIS A 236 4.45 7.26 -13.26
CA HIS A 236 3.99 5.90 -12.96
C HIS A 236 2.62 5.86 -12.26
N ARG A 237 2.36 4.84 -11.42
CA ARG A 237 1.10 4.68 -10.69
C ARG A 237 1.02 5.62 -9.49
N ALA A 238 -0.20 5.93 -9.05
CA ALA A 238 -0.39 6.54 -7.74
C ALA A 238 -0.25 5.49 -6.64
N VAL A 239 -0.89 4.33 -6.80
CA VAL A 239 -0.94 3.30 -5.76
C VAL A 239 -0.67 1.92 -6.35
N ARG A 240 0.24 1.19 -5.70
CA ARG A 240 0.51 -0.23 -5.92
C ARG A 240 0.57 -0.94 -4.58
N ILE A 241 -0.44 -1.75 -4.26
CA ILE A 241 -0.52 -2.45 -2.97
C ILE A 241 -0.84 -3.91 -3.19
N LYS A 242 -0.21 -4.81 -2.43
CA LYS A 242 -0.67 -6.20 -2.31
C LYS A 242 -1.35 -6.43 -0.96
N SER A 243 -2.68 -6.56 -0.97
CA SER A 243 -3.49 -6.66 0.26
C SER A 243 -3.74 -8.12 0.65
N ASN A 244 -2.85 -8.69 1.44
CA ASN A 244 -2.91 -10.10 1.81
C ASN A 244 -3.91 -10.40 2.94
N HIS A 245 -4.38 -9.39 3.66
CA HIS A 245 -5.37 -9.56 4.72
C HIS A 245 -6.02 -8.23 5.13
N GLY A 246 -7.33 -8.26 5.36
CA GLY A 246 -8.10 -7.20 6.03
C GLY A 246 -8.55 -6.05 5.12
N PRO A 247 -9.37 -5.12 5.65
CA PRO A 247 -10.01 -4.09 4.85
C PRO A 247 -9.04 -2.98 4.43
N VAL A 248 -9.12 -2.59 3.15
CA VAL A 248 -8.30 -1.53 2.55
C VAL A 248 -9.18 -0.53 1.81
N LEU A 249 -9.05 0.75 2.14
CA LEU A 249 -9.65 1.89 1.47
C LEU A 249 -8.56 2.69 0.74
N ILE A 250 -8.78 2.95 -0.55
CA ILE A 250 -7.87 3.76 -1.39
C ILE A 250 -8.64 4.92 -2.00
N GLU A 251 -8.16 6.14 -1.81
CA GLU A 251 -8.66 7.34 -2.47
C GLU A 251 -7.54 7.96 -3.33
N ALA A 252 -7.74 7.98 -4.65
CA ALA A 252 -6.79 8.53 -5.62
C ALA A 252 -7.47 9.67 -6.42
N ASN A 253 -7.86 10.71 -5.71
CA ASN A 253 -8.66 11.81 -6.26
C ASN A 253 -7.78 12.86 -6.94
N GLY A 254 -8.22 13.30 -8.12
CA GLY A 254 -7.58 14.32 -8.92
C GLY A 254 -6.22 13.95 -9.50
N GLN A 255 -5.89 12.66 -9.57
CA GLN A 255 -4.61 12.25 -10.15
C GLN A 255 -4.61 12.38 -11.67
N PRO A 256 -3.50 12.84 -12.28
CA PRO A 256 -3.34 12.80 -13.72
C PRO A 256 -3.10 11.36 -14.17
N ARG A 257 -3.38 11.10 -15.46
CA ARG A 257 -3.10 9.83 -16.10
C ARG A 257 -1.57 9.55 -16.06
N PRO A 258 -1.12 8.36 -15.64
CA PRO A 258 0.29 7.95 -15.74
C PRO A 258 0.83 8.16 -17.16
N THR A 259 1.96 8.82 -17.37
CA THR A 259 2.46 9.06 -18.74
C THR A 259 3.29 7.92 -19.30
N GLU A 260 3.87 7.08 -18.44
CA GLU A 260 4.73 5.98 -18.86
C GLU A 260 3.97 4.69 -19.15
N GLN A 261 4.56 3.88 -20.01
CA GLN A 261 4.08 2.55 -20.36
C GLN A 261 5.01 1.50 -19.75
N ASN A 262 4.44 0.38 -19.36
CA ASN A 262 5.22 -0.78 -18.98
C ASN A 262 6.01 -1.26 -20.20
N GLU A 263 7.34 -1.33 -20.08
CA GLU A 263 8.24 -1.69 -21.18
C GLU A 263 7.96 -3.09 -21.74
N PHE A 264 7.46 -4.01 -20.92
CA PHE A 264 7.19 -5.39 -21.29
C PHE A 264 5.83 -5.56 -21.96
N THR A 265 4.79 -4.94 -21.42
CA THR A 265 3.42 -5.09 -21.95
C THR A 265 3.08 -4.04 -22.99
N GLN A 266 3.87 -2.96 -23.08
CA GLN A 266 3.57 -1.76 -23.88
C GLN A 266 2.21 -1.12 -23.51
N THR A 267 1.66 -1.51 -22.35
CA THR A 267 0.42 -0.93 -21.82
C THR A 267 0.76 0.13 -20.81
N GLN A 268 -0.05 1.17 -20.78
CA GLN A 268 0.03 2.17 -19.73
C GLN A 268 -0.25 1.56 -18.36
N PHE A 269 0.47 2.03 -17.35
CA PHE A 269 0.22 1.60 -15.98
C PHE A 269 -1.15 2.07 -15.48
N PRO A 270 -1.85 1.25 -14.68
CA PRO A 270 -3.06 1.70 -14.00
C PRO A 270 -2.74 2.74 -12.94
N LEU A 271 -3.68 3.64 -12.66
CA LEU A 271 -3.51 4.63 -11.60
C LEU A 271 -3.46 3.95 -10.22
N VAL A 272 -4.35 2.98 -10.00
CA VAL A 272 -4.40 2.14 -8.80
C VAL A 272 -4.29 0.68 -9.21
N GLU A 273 -3.31 -0.02 -8.64
CA GLU A 273 -3.15 -1.46 -8.73
C GLU A 273 -3.24 -2.08 -7.34
N LEU A 274 -4.27 -2.90 -7.13
CA LEU A 274 -4.48 -3.64 -5.90
C LEU A 274 -4.38 -5.14 -6.19
N GLY A 275 -3.27 -5.75 -5.77
CA GLY A 275 -2.96 -7.16 -5.97
C GLY A 275 -3.35 -8.03 -4.78
N GLY A 276 -3.74 -9.27 -5.05
CA GLY A 276 -3.80 -10.33 -4.04
C GLY A 276 -4.81 -10.09 -2.92
N VAL A 277 -5.91 -9.37 -3.21
CA VAL A 277 -6.89 -8.93 -2.21
C VAL A 277 -7.49 -10.14 -1.50
N ASN A 278 -7.25 -10.21 -0.20
CA ASN A 278 -7.83 -11.20 0.70
C ASN A 278 -8.60 -10.49 1.81
N GLY A 279 -9.89 -10.27 1.57
CA GLY A 279 -10.77 -9.50 2.43
C GLY A 279 -11.51 -8.40 1.67
N GLN A 280 -11.90 -7.35 2.37
CA GLN A 280 -12.65 -6.23 1.80
C GLN A 280 -11.72 -5.20 1.15
N CYS A 281 -12.13 -4.64 0.01
CA CYS A 281 -11.47 -3.47 -0.56
C CYS A 281 -12.49 -2.41 -1.00
N GLU A 282 -12.13 -1.15 -0.80
CA GLU A 282 -12.82 0.00 -1.32
C GLU A 282 -11.83 0.88 -2.09
N VAL A 283 -12.15 1.22 -3.33
CA VAL A 283 -11.32 2.08 -4.19
C VAL A 283 -12.17 3.20 -4.74
N SER A 284 -11.73 4.44 -4.57
CA SER A 284 -12.33 5.62 -5.18
C SER A 284 -11.30 6.39 -6.01
N ILE A 285 -11.61 6.58 -7.28
CA ILE A 285 -10.83 7.36 -8.23
C ILE A 285 -11.73 8.46 -8.78
N GLN A 286 -11.33 9.71 -8.52
CA GLN A 286 -11.94 10.91 -9.08
C GLN A 286 -10.96 11.63 -10.03
N LYS A 287 -11.47 12.15 -11.14
CA LYS A 287 -10.78 12.75 -12.27
C LYS A 287 -10.49 14.22 -11.98
N SER A 288 -9.25 14.67 -12.20
CA SER A 288 -8.87 16.09 -12.01
C SER A 288 -9.23 17.01 -13.17
N SER A 289 -9.32 16.51 -14.40
CA SER A 289 -9.55 17.34 -15.58
C SER A 289 -10.01 16.52 -16.79
N SER A 290 -10.61 17.19 -17.77
CA SER A 290 -11.33 16.67 -18.94
C SER A 290 -10.43 15.93 -19.97
N TYR A 291 -9.84 14.80 -19.59
CA TYR A 291 -9.29 13.85 -20.56
C TYR A 291 -10.42 13.30 -21.43
N SER A 292 -10.30 13.46 -22.75
CA SER A 292 -11.23 12.93 -23.75
C SER A 292 -10.95 11.47 -24.10
N ASP A 293 -9.79 10.96 -23.70
CA ASP A 293 -9.28 9.66 -24.14
C ASP A 293 -9.62 8.57 -23.12
N SER A 294 -10.44 7.62 -23.55
CA SER A 294 -11.08 6.61 -22.69
C SER A 294 -10.37 5.26 -22.67
N ASN A 295 -9.38 5.03 -23.53
CA ASN A 295 -8.80 3.70 -23.76
C ASN A 295 -7.56 3.41 -22.91
N TRP A 296 -7.70 3.48 -21.59
CA TRP A 296 -6.65 3.08 -20.65
C TRP A 296 -7.27 2.51 -19.39
N VAL A 297 -6.56 1.66 -18.65
CA VAL A 297 -7.04 1.09 -17.38
C VAL A 297 -6.68 2.04 -16.26
N SER A 298 -7.66 2.57 -15.53
CA SER A 298 -7.41 3.42 -14.35
C SER A 298 -7.27 2.60 -13.08
N CYS A 299 -8.04 1.54 -12.95
CA CYS A 299 -8.10 0.70 -11.76
C CYS A 299 -7.92 -0.76 -12.13
N GLN A 300 -7.01 -1.42 -11.43
CA GLN A 300 -6.78 -2.84 -11.56
C GLN A 300 -6.85 -3.52 -10.19
N VAL A 301 -7.74 -4.51 -10.06
CA VAL A 301 -7.94 -5.23 -8.80
C VAL A 301 -7.85 -6.74 -9.04
N HIS A 302 -6.97 -7.41 -8.30
CA HIS A 302 -6.86 -8.87 -8.26
C HIS A 302 -7.39 -9.40 -6.93
N ILE A 303 -8.49 -10.15 -6.98
CA ILE A 303 -9.15 -10.73 -5.81
C ILE A 303 -8.70 -12.17 -5.63
N ASP A 304 -7.98 -12.45 -4.54
CA ASP A 304 -7.61 -13.80 -4.14
C ASP A 304 -8.75 -14.47 -3.35
N SER A 305 -9.35 -13.73 -2.42
CA SER A 305 -10.47 -14.22 -1.62
C SER A 305 -11.27 -13.08 -0.96
N LEU A 306 -12.55 -13.35 -0.70
CA LEU A 306 -13.46 -12.43 -0.02
C LEU A 306 -14.07 -13.14 1.19
N SER A 307 -14.25 -12.41 2.28
CA SER A 307 -14.90 -12.93 3.49
C SER A 307 -16.41 -13.01 3.29
N ALA A 308 -17.09 -14.00 3.88
CA ALA A 308 -18.55 -14.09 3.81
C ALA A 308 -19.20 -12.80 4.37
N GLY A 309 -20.26 -12.33 3.72
CA GLY A 309 -20.94 -11.08 4.06
C GLY A 309 -20.13 -9.79 3.85
N SER A 310 -18.89 -9.85 3.33
CA SER A 310 -18.13 -8.64 3.03
C SER A 310 -18.64 -7.95 1.78
N VAL A 311 -18.54 -6.63 1.78
CA VAL A 311 -18.90 -5.79 0.63
C VAL A 311 -17.64 -5.06 0.17
N SER A 312 -17.29 -5.22 -1.09
CA SER A 312 -16.16 -4.52 -1.70
C SER A 312 -16.66 -3.63 -2.83
N LEU A 313 -16.13 -2.42 -2.93
CA LEU A 313 -16.64 -1.38 -3.82
C LEU A 313 -15.49 -0.74 -4.61
N VAL A 314 -15.64 -0.66 -5.93
CA VAL A 314 -14.74 0.12 -6.79
C VAL A 314 -15.53 1.21 -7.48
N THR A 315 -15.13 2.46 -7.30
CA THR A 315 -15.67 3.64 -7.99
C THR A 315 -14.57 4.31 -8.81
N ALA A 316 -14.78 4.43 -10.11
CA ALA A 316 -13.80 5.04 -11.02
C ALA A 316 -14.49 5.93 -12.05
N ASP A 317 -14.23 7.23 -11.99
CA ASP A 317 -14.83 8.20 -12.91
C ASP A 317 -14.00 8.46 -14.19
N CYS A 318 -12.90 7.73 -14.36
CA CYS A 318 -12.01 7.79 -15.51
C CYS A 318 -11.40 6.42 -15.83
N GLY A 319 -10.88 6.28 -17.06
CA GLY A 319 -10.29 5.02 -17.56
C GLY A 319 -11.26 3.84 -17.57
N HIS A 320 -10.71 2.63 -17.68
CA HIS A 320 -11.38 1.34 -17.56
C HIS A 320 -11.08 0.73 -16.20
N VAL A 321 -11.99 -0.13 -15.73
CA VAL A 321 -11.76 -0.96 -14.54
C VAL A 321 -11.51 -2.40 -14.97
N ALA A 322 -10.36 -2.94 -14.59
CA ALA A 322 -9.98 -4.33 -14.85
C ALA A 322 -9.96 -5.11 -13.54
N ILE A 323 -10.75 -6.19 -13.48
CA ILE A 323 -10.85 -7.04 -12.29
C ILE A 323 -10.50 -8.45 -12.67
N THR A 324 -9.63 -9.05 -11.87
CA THR A 324 -9.27 -10.47 -11.98
C THR A 324 -9.64 -11.19 -10.70
N VAL A 325 -10.28 -12.34 -10.84
CA VAL A 325 -10.77 -13.13 -9.69
C VAL A 325 -10.08 -14.49 -9.68
N ASP A 326 -9.40 -14.82 -8.58
CA ASP A 326 -8.72 -16.11 -8.40
C ASP A 326 -9.74 -17.26 -8.23
N ARG A 327 -9.22 -18.48 -8.24
CA ARG A 327 -9.98 -19.71 -8.01
C ARG A 327 -10.65 -19.71 -6.64
N LYS A 328 -11.83 -20.34 -6.56
CA LYS A 328 -12.65 -20.52 -5.34
C LYS A 328 -13.31 -19.26 -4.80
N VAL A 329 -13.11 -18.10 -5.42
CA VAL A 329 -13.92 -16.93 -5.09
C VAL A 329 -15.36 -17.20 -5.56
N VAL A 330 -16.29 -17.03 -4.62
CA VAL A 330 -17.72 -17.07 -4.87
C VAL A 330 -18.30 -15.76 -4.35
N ALA A 331 -18.86 -14.95 -5.23
CA ALA A 331 -19.38 -13.63 -4.88
C ALA A 331 -20.56 -13.24 -5.78
N ASP A 332 -21.45 -12.43 -5.23
CA ASP A 332 -22.40 -11.66 -6.02
C ASP A 332 -21.69 -10.42 -6.60
N LEU A 333 -22.03 -10.09 -7.84
CA LEU A 333 -21.43 -8.99 -8.58
C LEU A 333 -22.51 -7.99 -8.97
N ARG A 334 -22.26 -6.71 -8.74
CA ARG A 334 -23.08 -5.59 -9.20
C ARG A 334 -22.20 -4.63 -10.00
N LEU A 335 -22.39 -4.60 -11.30
CA LEU A 335 -21.52 -3.88 -12.23
C LEU A 335 -22.33 -2.78 -12.92
N LEU A 336 -21.88 -1.53 -12.81
CA LEU A 336 -22.51 -0.37 -13.41
C LEU A 336 -21.49 0.45 -14.20
N SER A 337 -21.68 0.55 -15.51
CA SER A 337 -20.85 1.33 -16.42
C SER A 337 -21.60 2.53 -16.99
N PHE A 338 -20.96 3.70 -16.99
CA PHE A 338 -21.43 4.92 -17.64
C PHE A 338 -20.57 5.30 -18.85
N SER A 339 -21.16 5.90 -19.88
CA SER A 339 -20.38 6.50 -20.98
C SER A 339 -19.61 7.76 -20.57
N GLN A 340 -20.06 8.45 -19.53
CA GLN A 340 -19.50 9.73 -19.09
C GLN A 340 -19.49 9.80 -17.57
N ALA A 341 -18.52 10.52 -17.02
CA ALA A 341 -18.43 10.79 -15.59
C ALA A 341 -19.68 11.51 -15.10
N LYS A 342 -20.19 11.09 -13.94
CA LYS A 342 -21.32 11.72 -13.24
C LYS A 342 -20.87 12.18 -11.86
N GLU A 343 -21.34 13.34 -11.44
CA GLU A 343 -21.13 13.84 -10.07
C GLU A 343 -21.68 12.87 -9.01
N THR A 344 -22.68 12.06 -9.36
CA THR A 344 -23.33 11.09 -8.47
C THR A 344 -22.71 9.69 -8.48
N LEU A 345 -21.54 9.49 -9.08
CA LEU A 345 -20.96 8.15 -9.26
C LEU A 345 -20.65 7.46 -7.92
N LEU A 346 -20.05 8.22 -6.98
CA LEU A 346 -19.73 7.72 -5.64
C LEU A 346 -20.99 7.34 -4.87
N GLU A 347 -21.98 8.23 -4.82
CA GLU A 347 -23.28 7.99 -4.16
C GLU A 347 -23.99 6.77 -4.75
N THR A 348 -23.96 6.62 -6.08
CA THR A 348 -24.54 5.46 -6.75
C THR A 348 -23.80 4.17 -6.38
N GLY A 349 -22.47 4.23 -6.24
CA GLY A 349 -21.65 3.11 -5.78
C GLY A 349 -22.00 2.66 -4.36
N SER A 350 -22.11 3.61 -3.43
CA SER A 350 -22.53 3.33 -2.05
C SER A 350 -23.92 2.72 -2.00
N LEU A 351 -24.89 3.25 -2.75
CA LEU A 351 -26.23 2.67 -2.85
C LEU A 351 -26.21 1.24 -3.41
N LEU A 352 -25.39 0.96 -4.43
CA LEU A 352 -25.24 -0.40 -4.96
C LEU A 352 -24.54 -1.36 -4.00
N ALA A 353 -23.75 -0.86 -3.05
CA ALA A 353 -23.07 -1.65 -2.04
C ALA A 353 -23.98 -1.95 -0.83
N GLU A 354 -24.88 -1.03 -0.49
CA GLU A 354 -25.71 -1.07 0.73
C GLU A 354 -27.14 -1.59 0.49
N GLU A 355 -27.71 -1.37 -0.69
CA GLU A 355 -29.12 -1.69 -0.95
C GLU A 355 -29.30 -3.18 -1.29
N ASP A 356 -30.20 -3.86 -0.59
CA ASP A 356 -30.52 -5.27 -0.84
C ASP A 356 -31.78 -5.43 -1.72
N ASP A 357 -32.60 -4.38 -1.86
CA ASP A 357 -33.83 -4.39 -2.67
C ASP A 357 -33.57 -4.12 -4.16
N ASP A 358 -33.72 -5.17 -4.98
CA ASP A 358 -33.59 -5.09 -6.44
C ASP A 358 -34.58 -4.10 -7.09
N GLU A 359 -35.79 -3.92 -6.53
CA GLU A 359 -36.74 -2.94 -7.05
C GLU A 359 -36.25 -1.50 -6.83
N MET A 360 -35.63 -1.25 -5.67
CA MET A 360 -35.06 0.05 -5.33
C MET A 360 -33.85 0.35 -6.22
N ILE A 361 -32.98 -0.64 -6.45
CA ILE A 361 -31.88 -0.53 -7.42
C ILE A 361 -32.44 -0.21 -8.82
N GLY A 362 -33.50 -0.91 -9.25
CA GLY A 362 -34.16 -0.65 -10.53
C GLY A 362 -34.70 0.78 -10.66
N LYS A 363 -35.28 1.33 -9.58
CA LYS A 363 -35.75 2.73 -9.54
C LYS A 363 -34.58 3.73 -9.64
N ILE A 364 -33.48 3.48 -8.94
CA ILE A 364 -32.26 4.30 -9.00
C ILE A 364 -31.70 4.33 -10.42
N LEU A 365 -31.55 3.16 -11.05
CA LEU A 365 -31.04 3.04 -12.42
C LEU A 365 -31.93 3.79 -13.42
N LYS A 366 -33.26 3.69 -13.26
CA LYS A 366 -34.21 4.41 -14.11
C LYS A 366 -34.08 5.94 -13.97
N GLN A 367 -34.00 6.44 -12.74
CA GLN A 367 -33.77 7.87 -12.48
C GLN A 367 -32.44 8.36 -13.09
N LEU A 368 -31.38 7.56 -13.00
CA LEU A 368 -30.09 7.87 -13.61
C LEU A 368 -30.14 7.95 -15.14
N CYS A 369 -31.02 7.21 -15.79
CA CYS A 369 -31.28 7.31 -17.23
C CYS A 369 -32.14 8.52 -17.58
N ASP A 370 -33.22 8.77 -16.84
CA ASP A 370 -34.13 9.88 -17.10
C ASP A 370 -33.44 11.25 -16.96
N ASN A 371 -32.47 11.35 -16.04
CA ASN A 371 -31.70 12.58 -15.80
C ASN A 371 -30.65 12.91 -16.87
N GLN A 372 -30.39 12.04 -17.86
CA GLN A 372 -29.29 12.27 -18.82
C GLN A 372 -29.57 13.31 -19.91
N GLY A 373 -30.77 13.88 -19.96
CA GLY A 373 -31.15 14.82 -21.01
C GLY A 373 -31.15 14.16 -22.40
N LYS A 374 -31.79 14.78 -23.39
CA LYS A 374 -31.75 14.30 -24.78
C LYS A 374 -30.40 14.63 -25.43
N VAL A 375 -29.30 14.11 -24.89
CA VAL A 375 -28.01 14.19 -25.58
C VAL A 375 -27.98 13.09 -26.64
N GLN A 376 -28.35 13.44 -27.87
CA GLN A 376 -28.20 12.58 -29.04
C GLN A 376 -26.71 12.35 -29.31
N SER A 377 -26.14 11.28 -28.74
CA SER A 377 -24.82 10.80 -29.13
C SER A 377 -24.99 9.59 -30.03
N GLU A 378 -24.58 9.68 -31.30
CA GLU A 378 -24.56 8.60 -32.31
C GLU A 378 -23.54 7.48 -32.02
N TYR A 379 -23.19 7.25 -30.75
CA TYR A 379 -22.24 6.20 -30.39
C TYR A 379 -22.93 4.83 -30.29
N SER A 380 -22.32 3.87 -30.97
CA SER A 380 -22.59 2.45 -31.01
C SER A 380 -23.01 1.84 -29.68
N THR A 381 -23.96 0.90 -29.72
CA THR A 381 -24.40 0.01 -28.63
C THR A 381 -23.32 -1.02 -28.25
N ALA A 382 -22.06 -0.61 -28.19
CA ALA A 382 -20.97 -1.47 -27.74
C ALA A 382 -21.17 -1.80 -26.26
N THR A 383 -21.12 -3.09 -25.92
CA THR A 383 -21.12 -3.59 -24.55
C THR A 383 -19.91 -3.05 -23.80
N LYS A 384 -20.17 -2.35 -22.71
CA LYS A 384 -19.16 -1.74 -21.83
C LYS A 384 -18.73 -2.72 -20.75
N ILE A 385 -19.60 -3.65 -20.36
CA ILE A 385 -19.31 -4.67 -19.35
C ILE A 385 -18.96 -5.99 -20.04
N GLN A 386 -17.72 -6.45 -19.84
CA GLN A 386 -17.19 -7.68 -20.44
C GLN A 386 -16.89 -8.71 -19.35
N LEU A 387 -17.55 -9.87 -19.42
CA LEU A 387 -17.30 -11.02 -18.56
C LEU A 387 -16.58 -12.08 -19.41
N LEU A 388 -15.27 -12.23 -19.22
CA LEU A 388 -14.39 -13.00 -20.12
C LEU A 388 -14.26 -14.49 -19.77
N SER A 389 -15.10 -15.00 -18.86
CA SER A 389 -15.01 -16.38 -18.36
C SER A 389 -16.38 -17.04 -18.18
N PRO A 390 -16.49 -18.37 -18.42
CA PRO A 390 -17.71 -19.12 -18.13
C PRO A 390 -18.01 -19.25 -16.62
N ALA A 391 -17.07 -18.88 -15.74
CA ALA A 391 -17.30 -18.85 -14.29
C ALA A 391 -18.32 -17.77 -13.86
N PHE A 392 -18.67 -16.85 -14.76
CA PHE A 392 -19.66 -15.82 -14.52
C PHE A 392 -21.03 -16.24 -15.05
N SER A 393 -22.05 -16.16 -14.19
CA SER A 393 -23.45 -16.37 -14.54
C SER A 393 -24.22 -15.07 -14.39
N LYS A 394 -24.70 -14.49 -15.50
CA LYS A 394 -25.52 -13.27 -15.48
C LYS A 394 -26.91 -13.59 -14.91
N LYS A 395 -27.43 -12.74 -14.01
CA LYS A 395 -28.83 -12.81 -13.57
C LYS A 395 -29.66 -11.99 -14.55
N ILE A 396 -30.36 -12.67 -15.47
CA ILE A 396 -31.04 -12.05 -16.63
C ILE A 396 -32.05 -10.99 -16.20
N ASP A 397 -32.78 -11.25 -15.12
CA ASP A 397 -33.91 -10.43 -14.65
C ASP A 397 -33.46 -9.02 -14.18
N ASN A 398 -32.19 -8.86 -13.82
CA ASN A 398 -31.64 -7.62 -13.26
C ASN A 398 -30.51 -7.05 -14.15
N THR A 399 -30.60 -7.25 -15.47
CA THR A 399 -29.73 -6.58 -16.44
C THR A 399 -30.45 -5.39 -17.07
N PHE A 400 -29.77 -4.25 -17.14
CA PHE A 400 -30.31 -3.03 -17.73
C PHE A 400 -29.28 -2.43 -18.68
N ALA A 401 -29.68 -2.16 -19.93
CA ALA A 401 -28.80 -1.57 -20.92
C ALA A 401 -29.51 -0.42 -21.65
N ALA A 402 -28.91 0.76 -21.56
CA ALA A 402 -29.21 1.95 -22.34
C ALA A 402 -27.92 2.42 -23.05
N ASN A 403 -28.05 3.28 -24.07
CA ASN A 403 -26.89 3.73 -24.88
C ASN A 403 -25.73 4.28 -24.02
N THR A 404 -26.07 4.90 -22.90
CA THR A 404 -25.18 5.65 -22.01
C THR A 404 -24.89 4.94 -20.70
N LEU A 405 -25.58 3.83 -20.40
CA LEU A 405 -25.54 3.14 -19.11
C LEU A 405 -25.73 1.63 -19.30
N GLU A 406 -24.84 0.84 -18.73
CA GLU A 406 -25.00 -0.62 -18.67
C GLU A 406 -24.89 -1.09 -17.23
N TYR A 407 -25.87 -1.87 -16.78
CA TYR A 407 -25.91 -2.50 -15.47
C TYR A 407 -26.04 -4.00 -15.62
N VAL A 408 -25.14 -4.73 -14.96
CA VAL A 408 -25.10 -6.19 -14.96
C VAL A 408 -25.01 -6.68 -13.53
N THR A 409 -25.97 -7.52 -13.16
CA THR A 409 -25.86 -8.40 -12.00
C THR A 409 -25.35 -9.76 -12.45
N ALA A 410 -24.38 -10.28 -11.72
CA ALA A 410 -23.82 -11.60 -12.00
C ALA A 410 -23.45 -12.31 -10.71
N VAL A 411 -23.19 -13.61 -10.83
CA VAL A 411 -22.52 -14.40 -9.80
C VAL A 411 -21.22 -14.90 -10.40
N VAL A 412 -20.14 -14.80 -9.65
CA VAL A 412 -18.92 -15.57 -9.94
C VAL A 412 -18.93 -16.83 -9.10
N GLU A 413 -18.83 -17.98 -9.75
CA GLU A 413 -18.59 -19.26 -9.08
C GLU A 413 -17.38 -19.91 -9.70
N ASN A 414 -16.18 -19.46 -9.32
CA ASN A 414 -14.93 -20.00 -9.86
C ASN A 414 -14.57 -21.35 -9.18
N LYS A 415 -15.44 -22.34 -9.35
CA LYS A 415 -15.30 -23.71 -8.87
C LYS A 415 -14.55 -24.52 -9.92
N SER A 416 -13.25 -24.27 -10.13
CA SER A 416 -12.47 -25.16 -10.99
C SER A 416 -12.53 -26.58 -10.40
N ALA A 417 -13.01 -27.56 -11.17
CA ALA A 417 -13.12 -28.97 -10.75
C ALA A 417 -11.76 -29.67 -10.52
N GLU A 418 -10.65 -28.95 -10.71
CA GLU A 418 -9.29 -29.45 -10.58
C GLU A 418 -8.83 -29.52 -9.12
N PRO A 419 -8.03 -30.55 -8.76
CA PRO A 419 -7.66 -30.81 -7.37
C PRO A 419 -6.87 -29.65 -6.75
N ASP A 420 -7.17 -29.37 -5.48
CA ASP A 420 -6.44 -28.41 -4.66
C ASP A 420 -4.96 -28.85 -4.59
N SER A 421 -4.10 -28.22 -5.40
CA SER A 421 -2.69 -28.59 -5.50
C SER A 421 -1.95 -28.16 -4.24
N ARG A 422 -2.05 -28.99 -3.20
CA ARG A 422 -1.26 -28.90 -1.97
C ARG A 422 -0.10 -29.91 -2.02
N PHE A 423 0.62 -29.99 -3.13
CA PHE A 423 1.94 -30.63 -3.14
C PHE A 423 2.97 -29.73 -2.46
N ASP A 424 2.87 -29.65 -1.13
CA ASP A 424 3.90 -29.05 -0.26
C ASP A 424 4.98 -30.13 -0.05
N ARG A 425 5.96 -30.20 -0.97
CA ARG A 425 6.92 -31.31 -1.05
C ARG A 425 7.99 -31.34 0.05
N GLN A 426 8.02 -30.40 0.99
CA GLN A 426 9.09 -30.31 1.99
C GLN A 426 8.76 -30.85 3.38
N SER A 427 7.54 -31.28 3.65
CA SER A 427 7.32 -32.16 4.81
C SER A 427 6.09 -33.03 4.58
N GLY A 428 6.25 -34.35 4.70
CA GLY A 428 5.15 -35.31 4.67
C GLY A 428 4.22 -35.20 5.88
N LYS A 429 3.73 -33.98 6.18
CA LYS A 429 2.68 -33.73 7.16
C LYS A 429 1.36 -33.59 6.41
N VAL A 430 0.51 -34.60 6.59
CA VAL A 430 -0.94 -34.49 6.38
C VAL A 430 -1.45 -33.27 7.16
N ARG A 431 -2.13 -32.34 6.48
CA ARG A 431 -2.71 -31.17 7.16
C ARG A 431 -3.86 -31.61 8.07
N ILE A 432 -3.73 -31.22 9.34
CA ILE A 432 -4.71 -31.40 10.42
C ILE A 432 -6.07 -30.79 10.07
N ASP A 433 -6.16 -29.82 9.14
CA ASP A 433 -7.43 -29.22 8.74
C ASP A 433 -8.39 -30.22 8.07
N GLY A 434 -7.89 -31.21 7.32
CA GLY A 434 -8.73 -32.26 6.73
C GLY A 434 -9.23 -33.27 7.77
N ALA A 435 -8.41 -33.55 8.79
CA ALA A 435 -8.81 -34.33 9.96
C ALA A 435 -9.74 -33.52 10.89
N GLY A 436 -9.55 -32.21 10.96
CA GLY A 436 -10.34 -31.25 11.73
C GLY A 436 -11.72 -31.06 11.14
N SER A 437 -11.87 -30.92 9.83
CA SER A 437 -13.19 -30.85 9.17
C SER A 437 -13.97 -32.17 9.28
N GLN A 438 -13.29 -33.34 9.30
CA GLN A 438 -13.94 -34.63 9.53
C GLN A 438 -14.25 -34.91 11.02
N ALA A 439 -13.47 -34.35 11.95
CA ALA A 439 -13.71 -34.47 13.39
C ALA A 439 -14.75 -33.45 13.91
N LEU A 440 -14.82 -32.25 13.31
CA LEU A 440 -15.72 -31.16 13.69
C LEU A 440 -17.06 -31.18 12.96
N SER A 441 -17.24 -32.01 11.92
CA SER A 441 -18.55 -32.18 11.27
C SER A 441 -19.63 -32.77 12.19
N ARG A 442 -19.24 -33.35 13.34
CA ARG A 442 -20.13 -33.81 14.41
C ARG A 442 -20.31 -32.81 15.56
N PHE A 443 -19.64 -31.66 15.51
CA PHE A 443 -19.73 -30.58 16.50
C PHE A 443 -20.30 -29.28 15.92
N SER A 444 -20.81 -29.30 14.69
CA SER A 444 -21.68 -28.23 14.20
C SER A 444 -22.87 -28.10 15.15
N PRO A 445 -23.09 -26.94 15.80
CA PRO A 445 -24.27 -26.75 16.61
C PRO A 445 -25.48 -26.93 15.70
N THR A 446 -26.35 -27.88 16.04
CA THR A 446 -27.71 -28.02 15.50
C THR A 446 -28.61 -26.91 16.04
N GLU A 447 -28.17 -25.67 15.86
CA GLU A 447 -29.01 -24.50 16.06
C GLU A 447 -29.01 -23.70 14.76
N SER A 448 -30.16 -23.75 14.10
CA SER A 448 -30.54 -22.88 13.00
C SER A 448 -30.64 -21.43 13.50
N ASN A 449 -29.50 -20.81 13.78
CA ASN A 449 -29.43 -19.37 13.68
C ASN A 449 -29.34 -19.06 12.18
N GLU A 450 -30.38 -18.44 11.64
CA GLU A 450 -30.45 -17.88 10.28
C GLU A 450 -29.47 -16.70 10.13
N HIS A 451 -28.17 -16.89 10.44
CA HIS A 451 -27.17 -16.19 9.65
C HIS A 451 -27.17 -16.87 8.29
N VAL A 452 -28.06 -16.38 7.43
CA VAL A 452 -27.97 -16.58 5.99
C VAL A 452 -26.50 -16.29 5.65
N ASP A 453 -25.75 -17.31 5.25
CA ASP A 453 -24.38 -17.18 4.73
C ASP A 453 -24.47 -16.31 3.47
N ARG A 454 -24.54 -15.00 3.66
CA ARG A 454 -24.61 -14.02 2.57
C ARG A 454 -23.30 -14.14 1.82
N LYS A 455 -23.39 -14.45 0.52
CA LYS A 455 -22.24 -14.40 -0.37
C LYS A 455 -21.63 -12.99 -0.29
N PRO A 456 -20.30 -12.85 -0.35
CA PRO A 456 -19.69 -11.54 -0.45
C PRO A 456 -20.23 -10.82 -1.69
N LEU A 457 -20.38 -9.50 -1.59
CA LEU A 457 -20.78 -8.64 -2.67
C LEU A 457 -19.56 -7.87 -3.20
N PHE A 458 -19.40 -7.86 -4.51
CA PHE A 458 -18.45 -6.98 -5.19
C PHE A 458 -19.17 -6.04 -6.14
N ALA A 459 -19.20 -4.77 -5.77
CA ALA A 459 -19.82 -3.70 -6.54
C ALA A 459 -18.76 -2.89 -7.30
N VAL A 460 -19.02 -2.61 -8.56
CA VAL A 460 -18.12 -1.85 -9.43
C VAL A 460 -18.92 -0.81 -10.17
N VAL A 461 -18.56 0.45 -9.99
CA VAL A 461 -19.14 1.57 -10.70
C VAL A 461 -18.03 2.31 -11.43
N GLY A 462 -18.11 2.32 -12.75
CA GLY A 462 -17.05 2.84 -13.61
C GLY A 462 -17.58 3.72 -14.73
N VAL A 463 -16.74 4.60 -15.23
CA VAL A 463 -16.89 5.17 -16.57
C VAL A 463 -16.21 4.23 -17.57
N ASN A 464 -16.71 4.17 -18.81
CA ASN A 464 -16.20 3.30 -19.86
C ASN A 464 -16.29 1.79 -19.52
N ASN A 465 -15.36 1.00 -20.04
CA ASN A 465 -15.43 -0.44 -19.95
C ASN A 465 -15.07 -0.97 -18.56
N ILE A 466 -15.83 -1.98 -18.14
CA ILE A 466 -15.54 -2.80 -16.96
C ILE A 466 -15.25 -4.21 -17.48
N VAL A 467 -14.05 -4.70 -17.22
CA VAL A 467 -13.59 -6.01 -17.69
C VAL A 467 -13.37 -6.93 -16.49
N LEU A 468 -14.05 -8.06 -16.46
CA LEU A 468 -13.88 -9.09 -15.45
C LEU A 468 -13.36 -10.37 -16.09
N GLU A 469 -12.30 -10.92 -15.52
CA GLU A 469 -11.75 -12.21 -15.88
C GLU A 469 -11.50 -13.09 -14.66
N THR A 470 -11.43 -14.40 -14.88
CA THR A 470 -11.05 -15.35 -13.84
C THR A 470 -9.72 -15.99 -14.16
N VAL A 471 -8.95 -16.29 -13.13
CA VAL A 471 -7.70 -17.05 -13.28
C VAL A 471 -8.01 -18.55 -13.27
N SER A 472 -7.41 -19.28 -14.21
CA SER A 472 -7.41 -20.75 -14.18
C SER A 472 -6.49 -21.27 -13.07
N TRP A 473 -6.67 -22.53 -12.64
CA TRP A 473 -5.79 -23.17 -11.65
C TRP A 473 -4.33 -23.13 -12.05
N PHE A 474 -4.02 -23.36 -13.33
CA PHE A 474 -2.66 -23.29 -13.85
C PHE A 474 -2.14 -21.84 -13.87
N GLY A 475 -2.98 -20.87 -14.24
CA GLY A 475 -2.64 -19.45 -14.18
C GLY A 475 -2.32 -19.00 -12.75
N ALA A 476 -3.11 -19.43 -11.76
CA ALA A 476 -2.88 -19.11 -10.35
C ALA A 476 -1.56 -19.72 -9.83
N ILE A 477 -1.23 -20.94 -10.26
CA ILE A 477 0.06 -21.58 -9.95
C ILE A 477 1.20 -20.84 -10.64
N ALA A 478 1.08 -20.57 -11.94
CA ALA A 478 2.10 -19.85 -12.71
C ALA A 478 2.41 -18.50 -12.06
N ARG A 479 1.38 -17.73 -11.68
CA ARG A 479 1.52 -16.46 -10.94
C ARG A 479 2.23 -16.63 -9.61
N ARG A 480 1.78 -17.57 -8.77
CA ARG A 480 2.40 -17.86 -7.46
C ARG A 480 3.89 -18.18 -7.60
N TYR A 481 4.30 -18.84 -8.67
CA TYR A 481 5.69 -19.21 -8.92
C TYR A 481 6.45 -18.22 -9.81
N GLY A 482 5.84 -17.11 -10.24
CA GLY A 482 6.45 -16.15 -11.16
C GLY A 482 6.78 -16.74 -12.53
N LEU A 483 6.08 -17.81 -12.93
CA LEU A 483 6.25 -18.55 -14.19
C LEU A 483 5.33 -18.02 -15.30
N GLU A 484 4.69 -16.86 -15.13
CA GLU A 484 3.88 -16.28 -16.19
C GLU A 484 4.79 -15.82 -17.34
N GLU A 485 4.79 -16.59 -18.42
CA GLU A 485 5.44 -16.27 -19.69
C GLU A 485 4.58 -15.22 -20.41
N SER A 486 4.96 -13.94 -20.26
CA SER A 486 4.62 -12.80 -21.13
C SER A 486 3.15 -12.26 -21.17
N GLU A 487 3.09 -10.93 -21.33
CA GLU A 487 1.96 -10.03 -21.70
C GLU A 487 1.07 -9.42 -20.62
N ARG A 488 0.93 -9.97 -19.41
CA ARG A 488 0.20 -9.29 -18.31
C ARG A 488 0.89 -9.50 -16.96
N GLU A 489 1.73 -8.55 -16.57
CA GLU A 489 2.34 -8.53 -15.22
C GLU A 489 1.31 -8.08 -14.17
N LEU A 490 0.35 -8.94 -13.86
CA LEU A 490 -0.60 -8.73 -12.76
C LEU A 490 0.02 -9.22 -11.46
N GLY A 491 0.76 -8.34 -10.78
CA GLY A 491 1.21 -8.55 -9.41
C GLY A 491 2.06 -9.81 -9.20
N ARG A 492 3.35 -9.76 -9.59
CA ARG A 492 4.33 -10.79 -9.19
C ARG A 492 4.33 -11.00 -7.68
N THR A 493 4.02 -12.18 -7.17
CA THR A 493 4.43 -12.58 -5.81
C THR A 493 5.95 -12.45 -5.72
N ALA A 494 6.44 -11.78 -4.67
CA ALA A 494 7.87 -11.49 -4.47
C ALA A 494 8.73 -12.72 -4.84
N SER A 495 9.51 -12.59 -5.91
CA SER A 495 10.42 -13.64 -6.35
C SER A 495 11.45 -13.86 -5.23
N ARG A 496 11.32 -14.97 -4.51
CA ARG A 496 12.44 -15.51 -3.74
C ARG A 496 13.41 -16.09 -4.76
N ARG A 497 14.49 -15.35 -5.05
CA ARG A 497 15.70 -15.75 -5.81
C ARG A 497 15.72 -17.25 -6.17
N GLY A 498 15.23 -17.59 -7.35
CA GLY A 498 15.43 -18.88 -7.99
C GLY A 498 16.82 -18.93 -8.63
N ARG A 499 17.60 -19.96 -8.30
CA ARG A 499 18.92 -20.24 -8.91
C ARG A 499 18.82 -20.29 -10.44
N LEU A 500 19.74 -19.59 -11.11
CA LEU A 500 20.06 -19.77 -12.53
C LEU A 500 20.29 -21.26 -12.82
N LEU A 501 19.35 -21.88 -13.54
CA LEU A 501 19.62 -23.13 -14.25
C LEU A 501 20.19 -22.76 -15.62
N VAL A 502 21.51 -22.85 -15.73
CA VAL A 502 22.24 -22.73 -17.00
C VAL A 502 21.93 -23.96 -17.85
N PRO A 503 21.46 -23.83 -19.11
CA PRO A 503 21.37 -24.96 -20.03
C PRO A 503 22.77 -25.37 -20.51
N PRO A 504 23.03 -26.68 -20.76
CA PRO A 504 24.35 -27.13 -21.20
C PRO A 504 24.66 -26.64 -22.63
N PRO A 505 25.94 -26.50 -22.99
CA PRO A 505 26.33 -25.94 -24.28
C PRO A 505 25.99 -26.89 -25.43
N ILE A 506 25.37 -26.33 -26.47
CA ILE A 506 25.17 -27.00 -27.76
C ILE A 506 26.53 -27.04 -28.46
N THR A 507 27.17 -28.21 -28.48
CA THR A 507 28.30 -28.49 -29.38
C THR A 507 27.77 -28.57 -30.81
N ARG A 508 28.23 -27.66 -31.67
CA ARG A 508 28.03 -27.73 -33.11
C ARG A 508 28.92 -28.81 -33.71
N SER A 509 28.34 -29.69 -34.53
CA SER A 509 29.01 -30.40 -35.62
C SER A 509 28.38 -29.98 -36.93
#